data_AF-A0A016TIP8-F1
#
_entry.id   AF-A0A016TIP8-F1
#
_cell.length_a   1.000
_cell.length_b   1.000
_cell.length_c   1.000
_cell.angle_alpha   90.00
_cell.angle_beta   90.00
_cell.angle_gamma   90.00
#
_symmetry.space_group_name_H-M   'P 1'
#
loop_
_entity.id
_entity.type
_entity.pdbx_description
1 polymer ?
#
loop_
_entity_poly.entity_id
_entity_poly.type
_entity_poly.pdbx_seq_one_letter_code
_entity_poly.pdbx_strand_id
1 'polypeptide(L)'
;MPLCLTFIDLKKAFDTVETEAVLEALGNQGVPTQYIRIFRELYSNFTTRISPFYDDITIDVRRGVRQGDTVSPKLFTATLEDVMRRLEWDNMGVRVDGRLLHHLRFADDIVLITPSISQAERMLADFDDACGKIGLQLNLTKTMFMRNGWVPDAPFSLNGTTISECSSYVYLGREVNMMNDLAPELGRRKRAAWGAYKSIEDVVKKTKNIRLRAHLFNTTVLPALTYASETWALRKQDENAVSVIERSIERVMLGMTRHTQVRARIRSSTLRQQSRIRDAAVYVKSSKIRSGGPDT
;
A
#
# COMPACT_ATOMS: atom_id res chain seq x y z
N MET A 1 15.83 -13.17 14.05
CA MET A 1 16.77 -12.47 13.14
C MET A 1 16.55 -10.97 13.29
N PRO A 2 17.60 -10.19 13.56
CA PRO A 2 17.50 -8.73 13.63
C PRO A 2 16.81 -8.16 12.38
N LEU A 3 15.84 -7.27 12.57
CA LEU A 3 15.06 -6.64 11.49
C LEU A 3 14.70 -5.21 11.87
N CYS A 4 15.02 -4.29 10.96
CA CYS A 4 14.61 -2.91 10.94
C CYS A 4 13.93 -2.64 9.59
N LEU A 5 12.77 -1.99 9.60
CA LEU A 5 12.06 -1.55 8.41
C LEU A 5 12.00 -0.03 8.43
N THR A 6 12.46 0.62 7.36
CA THR A 6 12.39 2.07 7.19
C THR A 6 11.39 2.40 6.10
N PHE A 7 10.26 2.99 6.46
CA PHE A 7 9.21 3.43 5.54
C PHE A 7 9.52 4.84 5.08
N ILE A 8 9.82 4.99 3.79
CA ILE A 8 10.24 6.25 3.19
C ILE A 8 9.03 6.97 2.61
N ASP A 9 8.91 8.27 2.92
CA ASP A 9 7.97 9.19 2.27
C ASP A 9 8.75 10.26 1.50
N LEU A 10 8.35 10.55 0.26
CA LEU A 10 8.95 11.58 -0.59
C LEU A 10 8.07 12.83 -0.63
N LYS A 11 8.68 14.02 -0.53
CA LYS A 11 7.94 15.28 -0.60
C LYS A 11 7.49 15.57 -2.02
N LYS A 12 6.16 15.48 -2.25
CA LYS A 12 5.50 15.87 -3.51
C LYS A 12 6.19 15.25 -4.74
N ALA A 13 6.45 13.94 -4.71
CA ALA A 13 7.40 13.29 -5.61
C ALA A 13 7.11 13.55 -7.10
N PHE A 14 5.84 13.56 -7.50
CA PHE A 14 5.44 13.86 -8.87
C PHE A 14 5.69 15.32 -9.27
N ASP A 15 5.62 16.26 -8.33
CA ASP A 15 5.76 17.70 -8.58
C ASP A 15 7.22 18.18 -8.52
N THR A 16 8.13 17.35 -7.99
CA THR A 16 9.49 17.77 -7.65
C THR A 16 10.58 17.10 -8.49
N VAL A 17 10.31 15.95 -9.10
CA VAL A 17 11.28 15.27 -9.98
C VAL A 17 11.72 16.18 -11.13
N GLU A 18 13.02 16.23 -11.40
CA GLU A 18 13.55 17.04 -12.49
C GLU A 18 13.21 16.42 -13.85
N THR A 19 12.69 17.23 -14.77
CA THR A 19 12.31 16.79 -16.12
C THR A 19 13.50 16.18 -16.86
N GLU A 20 14.70 16.76 -16.70
CA GLU A 20 15.89 16.26 -17.38
C GLU A 20 16.33 14.90 -16.83
N ALA A 21 16.18 14.66 -15.52
CA ALA A 21 16.44 13.36 -14.92
C ALA A 21 15.48 12.29 -15.44
N VAL A 22 14.21 12.64 -15.70
CA VAL A 22 13.25 11.74 -16.36
C VAL A 22 13.72 11.37 -17.76
N LEU A 23 14.12 12.36 -18.57
CA LEU A 23 14.57 12.12 -19.95
C LEU A 23 15.87 11.31 -19.99
N GLU A 24 16.81 11.58 -19.07
CA GLU A 24 18.06 10.82 -18.92
C GLU A 24 17.77 9.36 -18.53
N ALA A 25 16.89 9.12 -17.55
CA ALA A 25 16.52 7.78 -17.12
C ALA A 25 15.91 6.94 -18.25
N LEU A 26 15.09 7.56 -19.12
CA LEU A 26 14.59 6.89 -20.33
C LEU A 26 15.73 6.51 -21.29
N GLY A 27 16.70 7.40 -21.47
CA GLY A 27 17.90 7.15 -22.28
C GLY A 27 18.72 5.98 -21.73
N ASN A 28 19.00 5.96 -20.43
CA ASN A 28 19.75 4.90 -19.76
C ASN A 28 19.07 3.54 -19.85
N GLN A 29 17.74 3.53 -19.95
CA GLN A 29 16.93 2.32 -20.10
C GLN A 29 16.74 1.89 -21.56
N GLY A 30 17.42 2.56 -22.51
CA GLY A 30 17.42 2.18 -23.93
C GLY A 30 16.17 2.61 -24.70
N VAL A 31 15.39 3.56 -24.18
CA VAL A 31 14.25 4.11 -24.93
C VAL A 31 14.76 4.85 -26.17
N PRO A 32 14.22 4.57 -27.37
CA PRO A 32 14.67 5.24 -28.59
C PRO A 32 14.56 6.76 -28.49
N THR A 33 15.59 7.47 -28.98
CA THR A 33 15.71 8.93 -28.91
C THR A 33 14.54 9.68 -29.53
N GLN A 34 13.86 9.09 -30.51
CA GLN A 34 12.65 9.65 -31.12
C GLN A 34 11.52 9.85 -30.09
N TYR A 35 11.32 8.88 -29.19
CA TYR A 35 10.32 8.98 -28.12
C TYR A 35 10.75 9.97 -27.03
N ILE A 36 12.03 9.97 -26.67
CA ILE A 36 12.58 10.93 -25.71
C ILE A 36 12.41 12.37 -26.20
N ARG A 37 12.60 12.61 -27.52
CA ARG A 37 12.37 13.93 -28.12
C ARG A 37 10.90 14.36 -28.00
N ILE A 38 9.95 13.45 -28.23
CA ILE A 38 8.52 13.73 -28.04
C ILE A 38 8.25 14.13 -26.58
N PHE A 39 8.79 13.39 -25.60
CA PHE A 39 8.63 13.77 -24.19
C PHE A 39 9.27 15.13 -23.89
N ARG A 40 10.47 15.40 -24.41
CA ARG A 40 11.13 16.70 -24.24
C ARG A 40 10.27 17.85 -24.77
N GLU A 41 9.70 17.69 -25.96
CA GLU A 41 8.77 18.67 -26.54
C GLU A 41 7.50 18.81 -25.69
N LEU A 42 6.91 17.70 -25.22
CA LEU A 42 5.72 17.71 -24.36
C LEU A 42 5.96 18.45 -23.05
N TYR A 43 7.15 18.33 -22.45
CA TYR A 43 7.51 19.00 -21.20
C TYR A 43 8.12 20.39 -21.42
N SER A 44 8.37 20.82 -22.67
CA SER A 44 8.89 22.15 -22.98
C SER A 44 7.79 23.22 -22.88
N ASN A 45 8.11 24.38 -22.30
CA ASN A 45 7.20 25.53 -22.16
C ASN A 45 5.81 25.16 -21.60
N PHE A 46 5.75 24.16 -20.72
CA PHE A 46 4.50 23.69 -20.16
C PHE A 46 3.98 24.70 -19.14
N THR A 47 2.69 25.04 -19.24
CA THR A 47 2.02 25.95 -18.31
C THR A 47 0.74 25.33 -17.76
N THR A 48 0.42 25.66 -16.51
CA THR A 48 -0.85 25.35 -15.87
C THR A 48 -1.65 26.63 -15.72
N ARG A 49 -2.91 26.62 -16.16
CA ARG A 49 -3.83 27.74 -15.97
C ARG A 49 -4.76 27.47 -14.80
N ILE A 50 -4.89 28.44 -13.90
CA ILE A 50 -5.86 28.46 -12.81
C ILE A 50 -6.83 29.61 -13.09
N SER A 51 -8.13 29.32 -13.13
CA SER A 51 -9.17 30.31 -13.39
C SER A 51 -9.96 30.61 -12.10
N PRO A 52 -9.49 31.52 -11.23
CA PRO A 52 -10.28 32.04 -10.12
C PRO A 52 -11.41 32.97 -10.61
N PHE A 53 -12.26 33.45 -9.70
CA PHE A 53 -13.42 34.30 -10.01
C PHE A 53 -13.11 35.65 -10.70
N TYR A 54 -11.85 36.07 -10.72
CA TYR A 54 -11.43 37.38 -11.25
C TYR A 54 -10.61 37.23 -12.53
N ASP A 55 -9.37 36.75 -12.43
CA ASP A 55 -8.43 36.68 -13.55
C ASP A 55 -7.73 35.33 -13.64
N ASP A 56 -7.57 34.82 -14.87
CA ASP A 56 -6.79 33.61 -15.14
C ASP A 56 -5.31 33.82 -14.79
N ILE A 57 -4.78 32.92 -13.96
CA ILE A 57 -3.35 32.86 -13.61
C ILE A 57 -2.72 31.74 -14.43
N THR A 58 -1.71 32.06 -15.23
CA THR A 58 -0.89 31.06 -15.95
C THR A 58 0.45 30.89 -15.22
N ILE A 59 0.77 29.65 -14.87
CA ILE A 59 1.99 29.29 -14.12
C ILE A 59 2.86 28.41 -15.01
N ASP A 60 4.10 28.81 -15.21
CA ASP A 60 5.10 27.99 -15.89
C ASP A 60 5.51 26.81 -15.01
N VAL A 61 5.35 25.60 -15.53
CA VAL A 61 5.73 24.36 -14.86
C VAL A 61 7.13 23.98 -15.33
N ARG A 62 8.10 24.07 -14.43
CA ARG A 62 9.53 23.85 -14.75
C ARG A 62 10.06 22.47 -14.38
N ARG A 63 9.36 21.76 -13.50
CA ARG A 63 9.72 20.42 -13.01
C ARG A 63 8.47 19.61 -12.69
N GLY A 64 8.67 18.33 -12.46
CA GLY A 64 7.63 17.37 -12.15
C GLY A 64 7.06 16.69 -13.39
N VAL A 65 6.43 15.55 -13.15
CA VAL A 65 5.58 14.84 -14.12
C VAL A 65 4.12 15.22 -13.91
N ARG A 66 3.32 15.18 -14.96
CA ARG A 66 1.92 15.64 -14.92
C ARG A 66 1.04 14.72 -14.08
N GLN A 67 0.48 15.21 -12.98
CA GLN A 67 -0.55 14.46 -12.26
C GLN A 67 -1.81 14.34 -13.13
N GLY A 68 -2.40 13.14 -13.16
CA GLY A 68 -3.57 12.84 -14.00
C GLY A 68 -3.26 12.44 -15.45
N ASP A 69 -2.01 12.58 -15.90
CA ASP A 69 -1.57 12.02 -17.17
C ASP A 69 -1.29 10.51 -17.01
N THR A 70 -1.72 9.72 -17.99
CA THR A 70 -1.60 8.26 -17.99
C THR A 70 -0.13 7.80 -18.05
N VAL A 71 0.76 8.60 -18.63
CA VAL A 71 2.18 8.22 -18.79
C VAL A 71 3.04 8.61 -17.58
N SER A 72 2.66 9.65 -16.84
CA SER A 72 3.45 10.19 -15.73
C SER A 72 3.85 9.19 -14.65
N PRO A 73 2.97 8.27 -14.19
CA PRO A 73 3.37 7.25 -13.23
C PRO A 73 4.50 6.34 -13.73
N LYS A 74 4.51 6.02 -15.04
CA LYS A 74 5.57 5.20 -15.64
C LYS A 74 6.88 5.98 -15.76
N LEU A 75 6.80 7.25 -16.16
CA LEU A 75 7.97 8.13 -16.23
C LEU A 75 8.63 8.25 -14.85
N PHE A 76 7.83 8.55 -13.82
CA PHE A 76 8.33 8.64 -12.45
C PHE A 76 8.95 7.32 -11.96
N THR A 77 8.28 6.19 -12.20
CA THR A 77 8.78 4.86 -11.82
C THR A 77 10.09 4.53 -12.54
N ALA A 78 10.22 4.89 -13.82
CA ALA A 78 11.45 4.69 -14.58
C ALA A 78 12.61 5.54 -14.01
N THR A 79 12.36 6.79 -13.63
CA THR A 79 13.38 7.63 -13.00
C THR A 79 13.83 7.07 -11.65
N LEU A 80 12.89 6.64 -10.82
CA LEU A 80 13.20 6.04 -9.53
C LEU A 80 13.93 4.68 -9.69
N GLU A 81 13.61 3.91 -10.72
CA GLU A 81 14.35 2.69 -11.08
C GLU A 81 15.80 2.98 -11.46
N ASP A 82 16.04 4.03 -12.23
CA ASP A 82 17.40 4.42 -12.62
C ASP A 82 18.24 4.81 -11.39
N VAL A 83 17.63 5.50 -10.42
CA VAL A 83 18.24 5.77 -9.11
C VAL A 83 18.55 4.49 -8.35
N MET A 84 17.58 3.59 -8.24
CA MET A 84 17.75 2.34 -7.48
C MET A 84 18.85 1.44 -8.06
N ARG A 85 19.02 1.40 -9.38
CA ARG A 85 20.09 0.62 -10.04
C ARG A 85 21.50 1.13 -9.78
N ARG A 86 21.64 2.42 -9.45
CA ARG A 86 22.94 3.05 -9.18
C ARG A 86 23.39 2.87 -7.72
N LEU A 87 22.51 2.37 -6.85
CA LEU A 87 22.80 2.17 -5.43
C LEU A 87 23.51 0.84 -5.20
N GLU A 88 24.70 0.89 -4.61
CA GLU A 88 25.55 -0.28 -4.35
C GLU A 88 25.14 -1.00 -3.06
N TRP A 89 24.05 -1.76 -3.13
CA TRP A 89 23.45 -2.45 -1.98
C TRP A 89 23.61 -3.98 -2.00
N ASP A 90 24.50 -4.52 -2.84
CA ASP A 90 24.66 -5.97 -3.05
C ASP A 90 24.99 -6.75 -1.77
N ASN A 91 25.63 -6.11 -0.79
CA ASN A 91 25.98 -6.70 0.50
C ASN A 91 25.10 -6.22 1.67
N MET A 92 24.00 -5.53 1.35
CA MET A 92 23.11 -4.89 2.32
C MET A 92 21.78 -5.64 2.43
N GLY A 93 21.08 -5.41 3.53
CA GLY A 93 19.77 -5.99 3.80
C GLY A 93 19.80 -7.31 4.57
N VAL A 94 18.73 -8.07 4.41
CA VAL A 94 18.43 -9.26 5.21
C VAL A 94 18.42 -10.50 4.32
N ARG A 95 19.00 -11.60 4.79
CA ARG A 95 19.06 -12.85 4.02
C ARG A 95 17.73 -13.60 4.08
N VAL A 96 17.10 -13.81 2.93
CA VAL A 96 15.86 -14.57 2.75
C VAL A 96 16.09 -15.57 1.61
N ASP A 97 15.92 -16.86 1.87
CA ASP A 97 16.06 -17.94 0.88
C ASP A 97 17.36 -17.87 0.04
N GLY A 98 18.47 -17.54 0.71
CA GLY A 98 19.80 -17.45 0.10
C GLY A 98 20.09 -16.14 -0.63
N ARG A 99 19.14 -15.20 -0.73
CA ARG A 99 19.32 -13.88 -1.36
C ARG A 99 19.25 -12.75 -0.33
N LEU A 100 19.91 -11.63 -0.61
CA LEU A 100 19.81 -10.42 0.21
C LEU A 100 18.64 -9.56 -0.25
N LEU A 101 17.65 -9.43 0.62
CA LEU A 101 16.50 -8.56 0.43
C LEU A 101 16.77 -7.24 1.15
N HIS A 102 16.88 -6.15 0.39
CA HIS A 102 17.32 -4.85 0.90
C HIS A 102 16.23 -3.78 0.77
N HIS A 103 15.31 -3.86 -0.21
CA HIS A 103 14.16 -2.97 -0.30
C HIS A 103 12.91 -3.63 -0.90
N LEU A 104 11.76 -3.05 -0.61
CA LEU A 104 10.49 -3.24 -1.33
C LEU A 104 10.02 -1.88 -1.83
N ARG A 105 9.40 -1.85 -3.00
CA ARG A 105 8.86 -0.61 -3.55
C ARG A 105 7.61 -0.85 -4.37
N PHE A 106 6.70 0.09 -4.31
CA PHE A 106 5.53 0.15 -5.16
C PHE A 106 5.23 1.62 -5.48
N ALA A 107 5.51 2.03 -6.72
CA ALA A 107 5.54 3.45 -7.08
C ALA A 107 6.45 4.26 -6.12
N ASP A 108 5.90 5.23 -5.39
CA ASP A 108 6.57 6.08 -4.41
C ASP A 108 6.65 5.49 -2.99
N ASP A 109 5.92 4.40 -2.71
CA ASP A 109 5.95 3.72 -1.41
C ASP A 109 7.16 2.77 -1.31
N ILE A 110 8.22 3.22 -0.62
CA ILE A 110 9.49 2.49 -0.49
C ILE A 110 9.71 2.03 0.96
N VAL A 111 10.17 0.79 1.13
CA VAL A 111 10.59 0.24 2.42
C VAL A 111 12.01 -0.29 2.30
N LEU A 112 12.92 0.20 3.15
CA LEU A 112 14.23 -0.42 3.32
C LEU A 112 14.15 -1.52 4.37
N ILE A 113 14.85 -2.62 4.12
CA ILE A 113 14.87 -3.82 4.96
C ILE A 113 16.30 -4.05 5.38
N THR A 114 16.61 -3.89 6.67
CA THR A 114 17.98 -4.01 7.19
C THR A 114 18.03 -4.81 8.50
N PRO A 115 19.17 -5.39 8.89
CA PRO A 115 19.33 -6.08 10.16
C PRO A 115 19.75 -5.15 11.30
N SER A 116 20.06 -3.88 11.04
CA SER A 116 20.53 -2.92 12.04
C SER A 116 20.22 -1.47 11.67
N ILE A 117 20.21 -0.60 12.69
CA ILE A 117 20.02 0.85 12.52
C ILE A 117 21.17 1.46 11.71
N SER A 118 22.42 1.08 11.97
CA SER A 118 23.57 1.61 11.21
C SER A 118 23.49 1.29 9.71
N GLN A 119 22.94 0.13 9.33
CA GLN A 119 22.72 -0.18 7.93
C GLN A 119 21.53 0.60 7.36
N ALA A 120 20.46 0.80 8.15
CA ALA A 120 19.33 1.65 7.75
C ALA A 120 19.77 3.11 7.52
N GLU A 121 20.62 3.66 8.39
CA GLU A 121 21.19 5.00 8.26
C GLU A 121 22.01 5.15 6.98
N ARG A 122 22.91 4.20 6.69
CA ARG A 122 23.69 4.22 5.47
C ARG A 122 22.80 4.17 4.23
N MET A 123 21.88 3.20 4.16
CA MET A 123 21.01 3.06 3.00
C MET A 123 20.08 4.27 2.82
N LEU A 124 19.57 4.84 3.92
CA LEU A 124 18.75 6.04 3.84
C LEU A 124 19.56 7.25 3.36
N ALA A 125 20.82 7.38 3.77
CA ALA A 125 21.71 8.45 3.31
C ALA A 125 22.09 8.29 1.83
N ASP A 126 22.44 7.08 1.39
CA ASP A 126 22.73 6.80 -0.02
C ASP A 126 21.50 7.13 -0.89
N PHE A 127 20.31 6.75 -0.41
CA PHE A 127 19.05 7.03 -1.10
C PHE A 127 18.72 8.53 -1.12
N ASP A 128 18.92 9.27 -0.02
CA ASP A 128 18.71 10.73 0.05
C ASP A 128 19.61 11.47 -0.94
N ASP A 129 20.90 11.13 -0.98
CA ASP A 129 21.88 11.73 -1.90
C ASP A 129 21.49 11.45 -3.36
N ALA A 130 21.11 10.21 -3.68
CA ALA A 130 20.70 9.83 -5.02
C ALA A 130 19.38 10.50 -5.44
N CYS A 131 18.40 10.60 -4.53
CA CYS A 131 17.16 11.34 -4.76
C CYS A 131 17.41 12.84 -4.98
N GLY A 132 18.30 13.45 -4.20
CA GLY A 132 18.64 14.87 -4.31
C GLY A 132 19.15 15.24 -5.71
N LYS A 133 19.91 14.35 -6.36
CA LYS A 133 20.42 14.54 -7.74
C LYS A 133 19.34 14.61 -8.81
N ILE A 134 18.16 14.06 -8.53
CA ILE A 134 17.00 14.07 -9.45
C ILE A 134 15.88 15.01 -8.99
N GLY A 135 16.16 15.89 -8.02
CA GLY A 135 15.20 16.87 -7.48
C GLY A 135 14.22 16.31 -6.45
N LEU A 136 14.34 15.04 -6.07
CA LEU A 136 13.51 14.43 -5.05
C LEU A 136 14.07 14.72 -3.66
N GLN A 137 13.16 14.86 -2.69
CA GLN A 137 13.51 15.10 -1.30
C GLN A 137 12.73 14.16 -0.38
N LEU A 138 13.43 13.56 0.57
CA LEU A 138 12.81 12.81 1.65
C LEU A 138 11.95 13.71 2.56
N ASN A 139 10.84 13.16 3.02
CA ASN A 139 10.00 13.76 4.02
C ASN A 139 10.31 13.18 5.40
N LEU A 140 11.41 13.63 6.01
CA LEU A 140 11.93 13.07 7.27
C LEU A 140 10.92 13.08 8.44
N THR A 141 9.89 13.92 8.41
CA THR A 141 8.84 13.93 9.44
C THR A 141 7.75 12.87 9.22
N LYS A 142 7.61 12.35 8.00
CA LYS A 142 6.71 11.24 7.65
C LYS A 142 7.43 9.92 7.41
N THR A 143 8.73 9.97 7.12
CA THR A 143 9.61 8.80 7.13
C THR A 143 9.67 8.28 8.55
N MET A 144 9.34 7.01 8.72
CA MET A 144 9.31 6.34 10.03
C MET A 144 10.11 5.05 9.92
N PHE A 145 10.59 4.54 11.04
CA PHE A 145 11.15 3.20 11.09
C PHE A 145 10.49 2.36 12.18
N MET A 146 10.69 1.05 12.10
CA MET A 146 10.34 0.12 13.17
C MET A 146 11.40 -0.97 13.26
N ARG A 147 11.60 -1.51 14.45
CA ARG A 147 12.56 -2.60 14.68
C ARG A 147 11.98 -3.68 15.57
N ASN A 148 12.47 -4.91 15.42
CA ASN A 148 12.13 -5.98 16.35
C ASN A 148 13.07 -5.99 17.57
N GLY A 149 12.75 -6.81 18.56
CA GLY A 149 13.50 -6.87 19.82
C GLY A 149 14.93 -7.40 19.72
N TRP A 150 15.39 -7.83 18.54
CA TRP A 150 16.79 -8.26 18.33
C TRP A 150 17.69 -7.14 17.80
N VAL A 151 17.13 -6.01 17.38
CA VAL A 151 17.90 -4.81 17.03
C VAL A 151 18.05 -3.96 18.30
N PRO A 152 19.28 -3.63 18.72
CA PRO A 152 19.51 -2.77 19.87
C PRO A 152 18.79 -1.43 19.74
N ASP A 153 18.38 -0.89 20.88
CA ASP A 153 17.86 0.47 20.93
C ASP A 153 18.98 1.46 20.66
N ALA A 154 18.83 2.26 19.61
CA ALA A 154 19.79 3.28 19.22
C ALA A 154 19.07 4.42 18.48
N PRO A 155 19.61 5.65 18.52
CA PRO A 155 19.08 6.73 17.70
C PRO A 155 19.26 6.39 16.21
N PHE A 156 18.24 6.72 15.41
CA PHE A 156 18.31 6.69 13.96
C PHE A 156 18.13 8.12 13.47
N SER A 157 19.15 8.70 12.84
CA SER A 157 19.07 10.06 12.29
C SER A 157 19.63 10.18 10.87
N LEU A 158 19.12 11.16 10.13
CA LEU A 158 19.66 11.59 8.85
C LEU A 158 19.84 13.11 8.86
N ASN A 159 21.04 13.59 8.51
CA ASN A 159 21.37 15.02 8.45
C ASN A 159 20.98 15.78 9.75
N GLY A 160 21.22 15.17 10.91
CA GLY A 160 20.87 15.73 12.23
C GLY A 160 19.37 15.68 12.58
N THR A 161 18.52 15.14 11.71
CA THR A 161 17.09 14.93 11.98
C THR A 161 16.84 13.50 12.41
N THR A 162 16.25 13.31 13.60
CA THR A 162 15.87 11.98 14.10
C THR A 162 14.68 11.43 13.32
N ILE A 163 14.80 10.21 12.80
CA ILE A 163 13.70 9.46 12.20
C ILE A 163 12.89 8.83 13.33
N SER A 164 11.57 8.98 13.29
CA SER A 164 10.72 8.52 14.39
C SER A 164 10.47 7.01 14.32
N GLU A 165 10.58 6.34 15.47
CA GLU A 165 10.21 4.93 15.62
C GLU A 165 8.69 4.78 15.75
N CYS A 166 8.10 3.78 15.10
CA CYS A 166 6.68 3.45 15.20
C CYS A 166 6.47 1.98 15.60
N SER A 167 5.39 1.72 16.35
CA SER A 167 4.99 0.35 16.73
C SER A 167 4.24 -0.39 15.60
N SER A 168 3.61 0.38 14.71
CA SER A 168 2.87 -0.12 13.55
C SER A 168 2.90 0.92 12.43
N TYR A 169 2.80 0.45 11.18
CA TYR A 169 2.77 1.31 10.00
C TYR A 169 1.80 0.75 8.97
N VAL A 170 1.05 1.60 8.26
CA VAL A 170 0.16 1.17 7.17
C VAL A 170 0.90 1.25 5.85
N TYR A 171 1.36 0.11 5.34
CA TYR A 171 2.03 0.00 4.05
C TYR A 171 1.09 -0.64 3.02
N LEU A 172 0.89 0.01 1.87
CA LEU A 172 0.00 -0.46 0.79
C LEU A 172 -1.41 -0.85 1.28
N GLY A 173 -1.91 -0.10 2.26
CA GLY A 173 -3.22 -0.32 2.86
C GLY A 173 -3.27 -1.44 3.90
N ARG A 174 -2.18 -2.18 4.16
CA ARG A 174 -2.06 -3.20 5.23
C ARG A 174 -1.24 -2.66 6.40
N GLU A 175 -1.76 -2.79 7.61
CA GLU A 175 -1.01 -2.45 8.81
C GLU A 175 0.07 -3.52 9.07
N VAL A 176 1.30 -3.12 9.33
CA VAL A 176 2.46 -3.98 9.60
C VAL A 176 2.96 -3.69 11.00
N ASN A 177 3.39 -4.72 11.73
CA ASN A 177 4.03 -4.60 13.03
C ASN A 177 5.03 -5.74 13.25
N MET A 178 5.95 -5.54 14.20
CA MET A 178 7.03 -6.48 14.49
C MET A 178 6.60 -7.68 15.36
N MET A 179 5.39 -7.64 15.92
CA MET A 179 4.84 -8.70 16.79
C MET A 179 4.07 -9.76 16.01
N ASN A 180 3.94 -9.59 14.68
CA ASN A 180 3.07 -10.40 13.83
C ASN A 180 1.64 -10.51 14.40
N ASP A 181 1.15 -9.43 15.01
CA ASP A 181 -0.21 -9.34 15.53
C ASP A 181 -1.15 -8.87 14.41
N LEU A 182 -2.14 -9.68 14.09
CA LEU A 182 -3.11 -9.40 13.04
C LEU A 182 -4.33 -8.61 13.58
N ALA A 183 -4.51 -8.53 14.90
CA ALA A 183 -5.71 -7.93 15.50
C ALA A 183 -5.94 -6.45 15.09
N PRO A 184 -4.92 -5.56 15.06
CA PRO A 184 -5.10 -4.18 14.60
C PRO A 184 -5.61 -4.10 13.15
N GLU A 185 -5.04 -4.91 12.26
CA GLU A 185 -5.45 -4.98 10.86
C GLU A 185 -6.85 -5.56 10.70
N LEU A 186 -7.23 -6.60 11.45
CA LEU A 186 -8.62 -7.09 11.45
C LEU A 186 -9.59 -6.01 11.93
N GLY A 187 -9.16 -5.16 12.88
CA GLY A 187 -9.89 -3.96 13.27
C GLY A 187 -10.09 -2.99 12.10
N ARG A 188 -9.03 -2.74 11.30
CA ARG A 188 -9.10 -1.91 10.09
C ARG A 188 -10.01 -2.53 9.02
N ARG A 189 -9.85 -3.82 8.72
CA ARG A 189 -10.71 -4.56 7.77
C ARG A 189 -12.16 -4.58 8.21
N LYS A 190 -12.43 -4.74 9.51
CA LYS A 190 -13.79 -4.63 10.08
C LYS A 190 -14.40 -3.27 9.76
N ARG A 191 -13.68 -2.17 10.02
CA ARG A 191 -14.16 -0.82 9.72
C ARG A 191 -14.40 -0.61 8.23
N ALA A 192 -13.47 -1.05 7.39
CA ALA A 192 -13.59 -0.98 5.93
C ALA A 192 -14.82 -1.76 5.42
N ALA A 193 -15.01 -3.00 5.88
CA ALA A 193 -16.15 -3.83 5.52
C ALA A 193 -17.49 -3.22 5.94
N TRP A 194 -17.56 -2.66 7.15
CA TRP A 194 -18.76 -1.93 7.60
C TRP A 194 -19.00 -0.65 6.79
N GLY A 195 -17.94 0.09 6.45
CA GLY A 195 -18.05 1.25 5.56
C GLY A 195 -18.57 0.87 4.17
N ALA A 196 -18.04 -0.19 3.60
CA ALA A 196 -18.47 -0.74 2.30
C ALA A 196 -19.92 -1.27 2.35
N TYR A 197 -20.36 -1.84 3.47
CA TYR A 197 -21.76 -2.24 3.61
C TYR A 197 -22.69 -1.03 3.71
N LYS A 198 -22.31 -0.01 4.50
CA LYS A 198 -23.10 1.22 4.66
C LYS A 198 -23.33 1.93 3.33
N SER A 199 -22.34 1.96 2.43
CA SER A 199 -22.51 2.60 1.12
C SER A 199 -23.53 1.90 0.20
N ILE A 200 -23.85 0.63 0.46
CA ILE A 200 -24.85 -0.14 -0.32
C ILE A 200 -26.10 -0.50 0.48
N GLU A 201 -26.20 -0.09 1.74
CA GLU A 201 -27.21 -0.58 2.68
C GLU A 201 -28.64 -0.33 2.19
N ASP A 202 -28.93 0.86 1.68
CA ASP A 202 -30.26 1.22 1.18
C ASP A 202 -30.68 0.39 -0.04
N VAL A 203 -29.73 0.16 -0.96
CA VAL A 203 -29.96 -0.67 -2.15
C VAL A 203 -30.22 -2.11 -1.73
N VAL A 204 -29.42 -2.63 -0.80
CA VAL A 204 -29.56 -4.00 -0.27
C VAL A 204 -30.90 -4.19 0.45
N LYS A 205 -31.36 -3.20 1.24
CA LYS A 205 -32.67 -3.26 1.93
C LYS A 205 -33.86 -3.23 0.97
N LYS A 206 -33.79 -2.44 -0.10
CA LYS A 206 -34.86 -2.32 -1.12
C LYS A 206 -34.90 -3.52 -2.07
N THR A 207 -33.78 -4.25 -2.20
CA THR A 207 -33.67 -5.38 -3.12
C THR A 207 -34.33 -6.63 -2.57
N LYS A 208 -35.41 -7.11 -3.21
CA LYS A 208 -36.04 -8.39 -2.84
C LYS A 208 -35.26 -9.62 -3.32
N ASN A 209 -34.50 -9.49 -4.41
CA ASN A 209 -33.74 -10.61 -4.98
C ASN A 209 -32.50 -10.94 -4.13
N ILE A 210 -32.54 -12.12 -3.50
CA ILE A 210 -31.47 -12.60 -2.62
C ILE A 210 -30.12 -12.79 -3.35
N ARG A 211 -30.15 -13.23 -4.62
CA ARG A 211 -28.92 -13.40 -5.40
C ARG A 211 -28.26 -12.06 -5.69
N LEU A 212 -29.05 -11.02 -5.95
CA LEU A 212 -28.53 -9.68 -6.17
C LEU A 212 -27.93 -9.07 -4.89
N ARG A 213 -28.59 -9.27 -3.74
CA ARG A 213 -28.02 -8.88 -2.43
C ARG A 213 -26.70 -9.59 -2.14
N ALA A 214 -26.65 -10.90 -2.38
CA ALA A 214 -25.43 -11.67 -2.24
C ALA A 214 -24.32 -11.18 -3.18
N HIS A 215 -24.68 -10.86 -4.43
CA HIS A 215 -23.75 -10.31 -5.40
C HIS A 215 -23.16 -8.98 -4.92
N LEU A 216 -24.00 -8.02 -4.51
CA LEU A 216 -23.57 -6.73 -3.95
C LEU A 216 -22.63 -6.92 -2.76
N PHE A 217 -22.98 -7.80 -1.82
CA PHE A 217 -22.10 -8.10 -0.69
C PHE A 217 -20.74 -8.64 -1.14
N ASN A 218 -20.74 -9.61 -2.06
CA ASN A 218 -19.53 -10.28 -2.54
C ASN A 218 -18.63 -9.37 -3.38
N THR A 219 -19.17 -8.32 -4.00
CA THR A 219 -18.39 -7.38 -4.82
C THR A 219 -17.94 -6.13 -4.06
N THR A 220 -18.56 -5.77 -2.93
CA THR A 220 -18.19 -4.58 -2.16
C THR A 220 -17.64 -4.87 -0.78
N VAL A 221 -18.35 -5.68 0.03
CA VAL A 221 -18.00 -5.93 1.43
C VAL A 221 -16.90 -6.96 1.54
N LEU A 222 -17.02 -8.07 0.80
CA LEU A 222 -16.04 -9.16 0.85
C LEU A 222 -14.62 -8.67 0.48
N PRO A 223 -14.40 -7.93 -0.64
CA PRO A 223 -13.07 -7.42 -0.96
C PRO A 223 -12.52 -6.46 0.11
N ALA A 224 -13.37 -5.60 0.67
CA ALA A 224 -12.97 -4.68 1.74
C ALA A 224 -12.54 -5.43 3.02
N LEU A 225 -13.21 -6.54 3.34
CA LEU A 225 -12.90 -7.39 4.49
C LEU A 225 -11.62 -8.21 4.29
N THR A 226 -11.38 -8.71 3.07
CA THR A 226 -10.30 -9.68 2.79
C THR A 226 -9.09 -9.05 2.08
N TYR A 227 -9.03 -7.73 1.97
CA TYR A 227 -7.91 -7.03 1.35
C TYR A 227 -6.58 -7.38 2.04
N ALA A 228 -5.54 -7.64 1.24
CA ALA A 228 -4.21 -8.06 1.67
C ALA A 228 -4.17 -9.38 2.47
N SER A 229 -5.21 -10.21 2.38
CA SER A 229 -5.31 -11.46 3.13
C SER A 229 -4.27 -12.52 2.78
N GLU A 230 -3.69 -12.42 1.59
CA GLU A 230 -2.54 -13.18 1.13
C GLU A 230 -1.29 -12.96 2.00
N THR A 231 -1.17 -11.81 2.66
CA THR A 231 -0.04 -11.48 3.56
C THR A 231 -0.25 -11.95 5.01
N TRP A 232 -1.42 -12.47 5.35
CA TRP A 232 -1.76 -12.75 6.75
C TRP A 232 -1.19 -14.08 7.23
N ALA A 233 -0.44 -14.07 8.33
CA ALA A 233 -0.08 -15.29 9.06
C ALA A 233 -1.27 -15.81 9.89
N LEU A 234 -2.33 -16.27 9.21
CA LEU A 234 -3.58 -16.73 9.81
C LEU A 234 -3.40 -17.80 10.89
N ARG A 235 -3.81 -17.47 12.11
CA ARG A 235 -4.06 -18.43 13.18
C ARG A 235 -5.55 -18.77 13.22
N LYS A 236 -5.91 -19.84 13.94
CA LYS A 236 -7.31 -20.25 14.06
C LYS A 236 -8.22 -19.16 14.66
N GLN A 237 -7.68 -18.39 15.60
CA GLN A 237 -8.36 -17.24 16.20
C GLN A 237 -8.67 -16.13 15.18
N ASP A 238 -7.80 -15.92 14.20
CA ASP A 238 -7.95 -14.88 13.19
C ASP A 238 -9.03 -15.26 12.18
N GLU A 239 -9.06 -16.54 11.76
CA GLU A 239 -10.16 -17.09 10.94
C GLU A 239 -11.52 -16.89 11.62
N ASN A 240 -11.57 -17.14 12.92
CA ASN A 240 -12.76 -16.95 13.72
C ASN A 240 -13.15 -15.46 13.79
N ALA A 241 -12.19 -14.56 13.95
CA ALA A 241 -12.43 -13.12 13.96
C ALA A 241 -12.99 -12.62 12.61
N VAL A 242 -12.43 -13.04 11.48
CA VAL A 242 -12.97 -12.75 10.13
C VAL A 242 -14.41 -13.25 10.01
N SER A 243 -14.67 -14.50 10.41
CA SER A 243 -16.02 -15.08 10.39
C SER A 243 -17.00 -14.32 11.28
N VAL A 244 -16.56 -13.82 12.43
CA VAL A 244 -17.39 -13.03 13.35
C VAL A 244 -17.76 -11.68 12.73
N ILE A 245 -16.81 -11.02 12.08
CA ILE A 245 -17.04 -9.75 11.36
C ILE A 245 -18.06 -9.96 10.24
N GLU A 246 -17.83 -10.93 9.36
CA GLU A 246 -18.73 -11.23 8.24
C GLU A 246 -20.15 -11.54 8.74
N ARG A 247 -20.28 -12.45 9.72
CA ARG A 247 -21.59 -12.81 10.30
C ARG A 247 -22.31 -11.61 10.91
N SER A 248 -21.57 -10.61 11.42
CA SER A 248 -22.18 -9.40 11.97
C SER A 248 -22.84 -8.54 10.90
N ILE A 249 -22.21 -8.43 9.74
CA ILE A 249 -22.77 -7.68 8.59
C ILE A 249 -23.87 -8.50 7.92
N GLU A 250 -23.67 -9.81 7.74
CA GLU A 250 -24.65 -10.74 7.17
C GLU A 250 -25.98 -10.73 7.95
N ARG A 251 -25.91 -10.68 9.29
CA ARG A 251 -27.10 -10.54 10.14
C ARG A 251 -27.87 -9.25 9.86
N VAL A 252 -27.17 -8.12 9.80
CA VAL A 252 -27.79 -6.82 9.49
C VAL A 252 -28.39 -6.84 8.09
N MET A 253 -27.68 -7.41 7.13
CA MET A 253 -28.18 -7.64 5.79
C MET A 253 -29.51 -8.37 5.83
N LEU A 254 -29.62 -9.47 6.57
CA LEU A 254 -30.85 -10.26 6.72
C LEU A 254 -31.90 -9.65 7.66
N GLY A 255 -31.68 -8.44 8.21
CA GLY A 255 -32.62 -7.80 9.14
C GLY A 255 -32.69 -8.49 10.51
N MET A 256 -31.64 -9.21 10.90
CA MET A 256 -31.60 -10.01 12.13
C MET A 256 -30.59 -9.47 13.13
N THR A 257 -30.91 -9.50 14.43
CA THR A 257 -29.94 -9.23 15.50
C THR A 257 -29.34 -10.52 16.04
N ARG A 258 -28.19 -10.45 16.73
CA ARG A 258 -27.60 -11.62 17.41
C ARG A 258 -28.56 -12.22 18.44
N HIS A 259 -29.27 -11.38 19.19
CA HIS A 259 -30.24 -11.83 20.18
C HIS A 259 -31.40 -12.60 19.52
N THR A 260 -31.96 -12.06 18.43
CA THR A 260 -33.03 -12.73 17.65
C THR A 260 -32.55 -14.06 17.09
N GLN A 261 -31.34 -14.11 16.54
CA GLN A 261 -30.75 -15.35 16.01
C GLN A 261 -30.65 -16.45 17.09
N VAL A 262 -30.13 -16.10 18.27
CA VAL A 262 -29.93 -17.04 19.38
C VAL A 262 -31.27 -17.52 19.95
N ARG A 263 -32.22 -16.61 20.16
CA ARG A 263 -33.57 -16.95 20.66
C ARG A 263 -34.30 -17.90 19.71
N ALA A 264 -34.16 -17.68 18.40
CA ALA A 264 -34.72 -18.54 17.37
C ALA A 264 -33.91 -19.84 17.12
N ARG A 265 -32.80 -20.05 17.83
CA ARG A 265 -31.89 -21.20 17.67
C ARG A 265 -31.39 -21.40 16.22
N ILE A 266 -31.27 -20.32 15.46
CA ILE A 266 -30.83 -20.36 14.05
C ILE A 266 -29.31 -20.47 13.98
N ARG A 267 -28.82 -21.54 13.34
CA ARG A 267 -27.38 -21.74 13.12
C ARG A 267 -26.85 -20.74 12.11
N SER A 268 -25.59 -20.31 12.27
CA SER A 268 -24.93 -19.42 11.30
C SER A 268 -24.84 -20.05 9.90
N SER A 269 -24.74 -21.38 9.80
CA SER A 269 -24.80 -22.09 8.51
C SER A 269 -26.14 -21.91 7.81
N THR A 270 -27.24 -21.85 8.55
CA THR A 270 -28.58 -21.56 8.01
C THR A 270 -28.68 -20.14 7.47
N LEU A 271 -28.13 -19.15 8.21
CA LEU A 271 -28.05 -17.78 7.69
C LEU A 271 -27.23 -17.69 6.41
N ARG A 272 -26.12 -18.45 6.33
CA ARG A 272 -25.29 -18.52 5.13
C ARG A 272 -26.03 -19.10 3.92
N GLN A 273 -26.81 -20.16 4.12
CA GLN A 273 -27.65 -20.74 3.07
C GLN A 273 -28.73 -19.76 2.58
N GLN A 274 -29.29 -18.96 3.50
CA GLN A 274 -30.28 -17.93 3.17
C GLN A 274 -29.65 -16.75 2.43
N SER A 275 -28.51 -16.24 2.92
CA SER A 275 -27.84 -15.06 2.37
C SER A 275 -27.17 -15.33 1.03
N ARG A 276 -26.70 -16.56 0.79
CA ARG A 276 -25.92 -16.98 -0.39
C ARG A 276 -24.62 -16.17 -0.62
N ILE A 277 -24.12 -15.49 0.40
CA ILE A 277 -22.82 -14.81 0.32
C ILE A 277 -21.69 -15.87 0.33
N ARG A 278 -20.54 -15.51 -0.25
CA ARG A 278 -19.34 -16.34 -0.16
C ARG A 278 -18.77 -16.26 1.25
N ASP A 279 -18.06 -17.30 1.67
CA ASP A 279 -17.46 -17.34 3.00
C ASP A 279 -16.08 -16.66 3.00
N ALA A 280 -15.95 -15.57 3.76
CA ALA A 280 -14.71 -14.82 3.88
C ALA A 280 -13.54 -15.65 4.43
N ALA A 281 -13.78 -16.55 5.39
CA ALA A 281 -12.72 -17.38 5.94
C ALA A 281 -12.23 -18.43 4.92
N VAL A 282 -13.14 -18.98 4.10
CA VAL A 282 -12.77 -19.84 2.96
C VAL A 282 -12.02 -19.05 1.89
N TYR A 283 -12.50 -17.84 1.56
CA TYR A 283 -11.85 -16.97 0.58
C TYR A 283 -10.42 -16.68 0.98
N VAL A 284 -10.21 -16.20 2.21
CA VAL A 284 -8.90 -15.85 2.78
C VAL A 284 -7.93 -17.04 2.77
N LYS A 285 -8.42 -18.27 3.01
CA LYS A 285 -7.60 -19.48 2.87
C LYS A 285 -7.18 -19.76 1.44
N SER A 286 -8.12 -19.64 0.51
CA SER A 286 -7.85 -19.89 -0.91
C SER A 286 -6.93 -18.85 -1.55
N SER A 287 -6.97 -17.59 -1.08
CA SER A 287 -6.10 -16.52 -1.57
C SER A 287 -4.62 -16.81 -1.37
N LYS A 288 -4.24 -17.48 -0.26
CA LYS A 288 -2.85 -17.88 -0.02
C LYS A 288 -2.30 -18.84 -1.07
N ILE A 289 -3.12 -19.80 -1.50
CA ILE A 289 -2.72 -20.82 -2.48
C ILE A 289 -2.49 -20.18 -3.85
N ARG A 290 -3.19 -19.08 -4.16
CA ARG A 290 -3.07 -18.38 -5.44
C ARG A 290 -1.79 -17.56 -5.58
N SER A 291 -1.22 -17.06 -4.48
CA SER A 291 0.02 -16.27 -4.50
C SER A 291 1.30 -17.11 -4.39
N GLY A 292 1.20 -18.39 -4.01
CA GLY A 292 2.30 -19.36 -4.01
C GLY A 292 2.31 -20.22 -5.28
N GLY A 293 2.32 -19.58 -6.46
CA GLY A 293 2.52 -20.30 -7.72
C GLY A 293 3.84 -21.10 -7.69
N PRO A 294 3.94 -22.23 -8.42
CA PRO A 294 5.12 -23.07 -8.38
C PRO A 294 6.33 -22.26 -8.85
N ASP A 295 7.38 -22.24 -8.03
CA ASP A 295 8.71 -21.80 -8.45
C ASP A 295 9.11 -22.64 -9.67
N THR A 296 9.18 -22.00 -10.84
CA THR A 296 9.78 -22.55 -12.07
C THR A 296 10.96 -21.68 -12.46
#